data_AF-A0A6B3NED7-F1
#
_entry.id   AF-A0A6B3NED7-F1
#
_cell.length_a   1.000
_cell.length_b   1.000
_cell.length_c   1.000
_cell.angle_alpha   90.00
_cell.angle_beta   90.00
_cell.angle_gamma   90.00
#
_symmetry.space_group_name_H-M   'P 1'
#
loop_
_entity.id
_entity.type
_entity.pdbx_description
1 polymer ?
#
loop_
_entity_poly.entity_id
_entity_poly.type
_entity_poly.pdbx_seq_one_letter_code
_entity_poly.pdbx_strand_id
1 'polypeptide(L)'
;VFRGLTIVADHVVVRGLSLYGFTSQHRATVFTPPADIFISHPLPPPNTTQQQPPASYFPFRERDVPPKSIIIENNWLGIPPDEKMPATTSAFGVSVFNSLGTTIRRNRIAFHDGSGIITSVQAQNLQVRENIIVGNGMAGMPDAIRLEGKINQTQIASNLICGNDGSGVYLFKPEGAVEIRDNQIKYNGRRLRRAAIYLMGNDHQVMANQIGYQTGPGVVIAAYPQSVRNLIQDNQFSAIEGLSIDLNTRHHVEARDYQVGDGANPMGNSRNRRQDTANGAVSAPQWLSPEFFKLQGQVNLDGIADPGSQVDIYLVKEAGSQRGPLNEPLATVQADQQGKFAMTLTNLKPGSVVSAIATHPEYGTSEPALNTVVRAIGKPDNREHLERLPAIAQEWEVPQCTTKPVVVQLISKIKK
;
A
#
# COMPACT_ATOMS: atom_id res chain seq x y z
N VAL A 1 -6.79 31.09 -3.20
CA VAL A 1 -7.01 29.63 -3.27
C VAL A 1 -8.35 29.35 -2.66
N PHE A 2 -9.30 28.79 -3.41
CA PHE A 2 -10.62 28.43 -2.89
C PHE A 2 -10.49 27.10 -2.14
N ARG A 3 -10.50 27.16 -0.81
CA ARG A 3 -10.39 25.98 0.06
C ARG A 3 -11.77 25.64 0.61
N GLY A 4 -11.99 24.37 0.93
CA GLY A 4 -13.13 23.95 1.73
C GLY A 4 -12.92 24.30 3.20
N LEU A 5 -13.27 23.38 4.09
CA LEU A 5 -13.18 23.60 5.53
C LEU A 5 -11.71 23.67 5.97
N THR A 6 -11.28 24.84 6.41
CA THR A 6 -9.93 25.05 6.96
C THR A 6 -9.96 24.94 8.48
N ILE A 7 -9.20 24.00 9.03
CA ILE A 7 -9.14 23.70 10.46
C ILE A 7 -7.78 24.12 11.01
N VAL A 8 -7.79 25.04 11.97
CA VAL A 8 -6.59 25.57 12.65
C VAL A 8 -6.64 25.48 14.17
N ALA A 9 -7.68 24.83 14.71
CA ALA A 9 -7.92 24.69 16.14
C ALA A 9 -7.89 23.22 16.56
N ASP A 10 -7.60 22.99 17.84
CA ASP A 10 -7.59 21.66 18.45
C ASP A 10 -9.02 21.11 18.62
N HIS A 11 -9.13 19.78 18.74
CA HIS A 11 -10.35 19.05 19.14
C HIS A 11 -11.58 19.30 18.25
N VAL A 12 -11.36 19.69 16.99
CA VAL A 12 -12.44 19.88 16.03
C VAL A 12 -12.97 18.53 15.54
N VAL A 13 -14.29 18.39 15.53
CA VAL A 13 -14.99 17.24 14.95
C VAL A 13 -15.78 17.67 13.72
N VAL A 14 -15.50 17.05 12.58
CA VAL A 14 -16.22 17.24 11.32
C VAL A 14 -17.01 15.98 11.00
N ARG A 15 -18.34 16.09 10.95
CA ARG A 15 -19.21 14.92 10.78
C ARG A 15 -20.46 15.21 9.95
N GLY A 16 -20.83 14.24 9.10
CA GLY A 16 -22.12 14.23 8.42
C GLY A 16 -22.23 15.25 7.29
N LEU A 17 -21.11 15.71 6.75
CA LEU A 17 -21.08 16.70 5.67
C LEU A 17 -20.89 16.03 4.31
N SER A 18 -21.38 16.70 3.27
CA SER A 18 -21.02 16.48 1.88
C SER A 18 -20.23 17.71 1.42
N LEU A 19 -18.94 17.53 1.11
CA LEU A 19 -18.00 18.58 0.70
C LEU A 19 -17.46 18.23 -0.68
N TYR A 20 -17.49 19.17 -1.63
CA TYR A 20 -17.00 18.95 -3.00
C TYR A 20 -16.85 20.29 -3.75
N GLY A 21 -16.11 20.29 -4.86
CA GLY A 21 -15.94 21.43 -5.76
C GLY A 21 -14.86 22.44 -5.36
N PHE A 22 -14.00 22.12 -4.39
CA PHE A 22 -12.93 22.99 -3.93
C PHE A 22 -11.66 22.80 -4.77
N THR A 23 -11.54 23.60 -5.84
CA THR A 23 -10.40 23.59 -6.75
C THR A 23 -9.98 25.00 -7.18
N SER A 24 -8.84 25.12 -7.84
CA SER A 24 -8.34 26.38 -8.41
C SER A 24 -7.56 26.09 -9.70
N GLN A 25 -7.39 27.10 -10.58
CA GLN A 25 -6.62 26.93 -11.82
C GLN A 25 -5.24 26.29 -11.55
N HIS A 26 -4.96 25.18 -12.24
CA HIS A 26 -3.70 24.46 -12.16
C HIS A 26 -2.55 25.36 -12.65
N ARG A 27 -1.87 26.04 -11.72
CA ARG A 27 -0.60 26.72 -11.97
C ARG A 27 0.53 25.83 -11.44
N ALA A 28 1.71 25.95 -12.05
CA ALA A 28 2.87 25.09 -11.77
C ALA A 28 3.30 25.04 -10.28
N THR A 29 2.90 26.01 -9.46
CA THR A 29 3.25 26.09 -8.04
C THR A 29 2.14 26.77 -7.22
N VAL A 30 1.08 26.04 -6.85
CA VAL A 30 0.16 26.53 -5.82
C VAL A 30 0.82 26.28 -4.45
N PHE A 31 1.14 27.35 -3.71
CA PHE A 31 1.85 27.29 -2.42
C PHE A 31 1.11 26.53 -1.31
N THR A 32 -0.17 26.19 -1.51
CA THR A 32 -0.93 25.23 -0.69
C THR A 32 -2.11 24.72 -1.51
N PRO A 33 -2.25 23.40 -1.74
CA PRO A 33 -3.30 22.89 -2.59
C PRO A 33 -4.70 23.12 -1.97
N PRO A 34 -5.74 23.38 -2.78
CA PRO A 34 -7.12 23.36 -2.31
C PRO A 34 -7.54 21.93 -1.93
N ALA A 35 -8.44 21.80 -0.96
CA ALA A 35 -8.98 20.51 -0.49
C ALA A 35 -10.38 20.69 0.08
N ASP A 36 -11.17 19.61 0.17
CA ASP A 36 -12.45 19.63 0.89
C ASP A 36 -12.25 19.98 2.36
N ILE A 37 -11.24 19.35 2.98
CA ILE A 37 -10.81 19.63 4.34
C ILE A 37 -9.31 19.87 4.35
N PHE A 38 -8.91 21.03 4.84
CA PHE A 38 -7.51 21.44 4.97
C PHE A 38 -7.17 21.67 6.44
N ILE A 39 -6.20 20.93 6.97
CA ILE A 39 -5.78 21.02 8.37
C ILE A 39 -4.39 21.65 8.44
N SER A 40 -4.27 22.74 9.19
CA SER A 40 -2.99 23.42 9.34
C SER A 40 -2.91 24.25 10.62
N HIS A 41 -1.75 24.85 10.85
CA HIS A 41 -1.55 25.92 11.81
C HIS A 41 -2.19 27.24 11.30
N PRO A 42 -2.38 28.27 12.16
CA PRO A 42 -3.16 29.47 11.84
C PRO A 42 -2.69 30.31 10.63
N LEU A 43 -1.43 30.22 10.20
CA LEU A 43 -0.88 31.02 9.08
C LEU A 43 -0.18 30.17 8.00
N PRO A 44 -0.91 29.36 7.21
CA PRO A 44 -0.29 28.43 6.27
C PRO A 44 -0.19 28.93 4.82
N PRO A 45 1.00 28.87 4.18
CA PRO A 45 2.35 28.94 4.70
C PRO A 45 2.74 30.42 4.94
N PRO A 46 3.83 30.72 5.66
CA PRO A 46 4.37 32.08 5.76
C PRO A 46 4.72 32.62 4.38
N ASN A 47 4.56 33.93 4.22
CA ASN A 47 4.88 34.64 2.99
C ASN A 47 6.34 34.39 2.57
N THR A 48 6.54 33.62 1.50
CA THR A 48 7.86 33.29 0.94
C THR A 48 8.38 34.36 -0.02
N THR A 49 7.65 35.45 -0.29
CA THR A 49 8.14 36.55 -1.18
C THR A 49 9.41 37.22 -0.66
N GLN A 50 9.75 37.04 0.62
CA GLN A 50 10.99 37.54 1.22
C GLN A 50 12.07 36.46 1.39
N GLN A 51 11.82 35.20 1.03
CA GLN A 51 12.79 34.11 1.15
C GLN A 51 13.53 33.93 -0.18
N GLN A 52 14.84 34.23 -0.19
CA GLN A 52 15.70 33.89 -1.32
C GLN A 52 16.10 32.41 -1.25
N PRO A 53 16.03 31.64 -2.36
CA PRO A 53 16.55 30.28 -2.41
C PRO A 53 18.07 30.25 -2.19
N PRO A 54 18.64 29.23 -1.50
CA PRO A 54 17.95 28.10 -0.88
C PRO A 54 17.60 28.41 0.59
N ALA A 55 16.31 28.49 0.92
CA ALA A 55 15.85 28.63 2.30
C ALA A 55 15.98 27.28 3.02
N SER A 56 17.08 27.08 3.73
CA SER A 56 17.36 25.89 4.55
C SER A 56 16.51 25.80 5.83
N TYR A 57 15.66 26.79 6.10
CA TYR A 57 14.83 26.86 7.30
C TYR A 57 13.36 26.61 6.95
N PHE A 58 12.84 25.48 7.44
CA PHE A 58 11.40 25.23 7.53
C PHE A 58 10.73 26.49 8.10
N PRO A 59 9.73 27.07 7.46
CA PRO A 59 9.41 28.47 7.72
C PRO A 59 8.48 28.63 8.96
N PHE A 60 8.43 27.62 9.82
CA PHE A 60 7.63 27.60 11.04
C PHE A 60 8.26 28.44 12.14
N ARG A 61 7.48 29.38 12.65
CA ARG A 61 7.76 30.18 13.84
C ARG A 61 7.20 29.45 15.06
N GLU A 62 7.60 29.86 16.26
CA GLU A 62 7.07 29.29 17.53
C GLU A 62 5.54 29.32 17.63
N ARG A 63 4.90 30.29 16.96
CA ARG A 63 3.44 30.43 16.90
C ARG A 63 2.74 29.47 15.93
N ASP A 64 3.49 28.78 15.06
CA ASP A 64 2.94 27.89 14.04
C ASP A 64 2.70 26.48 14.62
N VAL A 65 1.95 26.45 15.72
CA VAL A 65 1.63 25.25 16.49
C VAL A 65 0.64 24.38 15.70
N PRO A 66 0.92 23.07 15.52
CA PRO A 66 -0.02 22.15 14.89
C PRO A 66 -1.31 22.05 15.72
N PRO A 67 -2.49 22.09 15.10
CA PRO A 67 -3.70 21.68 15.77
C PRO A 67 -3.63 20.19 16.15
N LYS A 68 -4.36 19.84 17.21
CA LYS A 68 -4.34 18.50 17.81
C LYS A 68 -5.72 17.84 17.79
N SER A 69 -5.73 16.51 17.72
CA SER A 69 -6.90 15.68 18.02
C SER A 69 -8.14 16.00 17.18
N ILE A 70 -7.93 16.25 15.89
CA ILE A 70 -9.03 16.50 14.93
C ILE A 70 -9.66 15.17 14.52
N ILE A 71 -10.99 15.13 14.46
CA ILE A 71 -11.75 13.95 14.00
C ILE A 71 -12.55 14.31 12.76
N ILE A 72 -12.34 13.59 11.67
CA ILE A 72 -13.12 13.68 10.43
C ILE A 72 -13.82 12.35 10.24
N GLU A 73 -15.15 12.32 10.38
CA GLU A 73 -15.89 11.07 10.28
C GLU A 73 -17.26 11.13 9.65
N ASN A 74 -17.69 10.03 9.02
CA ASN A 74 -19.02 9.90 8.43
C ASN A 74 -19.35 11.05 7.45
N ASN A 75 -18.35 11.53 6.71
CA ASN A 75 -18.51 12.54 5.67
C ASN A 75 -18.45 11.91 4.28
N TRP A 76 -19.01 12.63 3.32
CA TRP A 76 -18.87 12.41 1.89
C TRP A 76 -17.96 13.51 1.35
N LEU A 77 -16.75 13.15 0.90
CA LEU A 77 -15.73 14.04 0.38
C LEU A 77 -15.58 13.81 -1.13
N GLY A 78 -15.67 14.88 -1.89
CA GLY A 78 -15.76 14.92 -3.36
C GLY A 78 -17.07 14.35 -3.93
N ILE A 79 -18.05 14.06 -3.07
CA ILE A 79 -19.33 13.42 -3.43
C ILE A 79 -20.49 14.35 -3.04
N PRO A 80 -21.28 14.86 -4.00
CA PRO A 80 -22.52 15.59 -3.75
C PRO A 80 -23.62 14.71 -3.12
N PRO A 81 -24.69 15.32 -2.58
CA PRO A 81 -25.81 14.58 -1.99
C PRO A 81 -26.55 13.64 -2.94
N ASP A 82 -26.46 13.86 -4.26
CA ASP A 82 -27.05 12.98 -5.28
C ASP A 82 -26.13 11.80 -5.68
N GLU A 83 -24.98 11.68 -5.02
CA GLU A 83 -23.95 10.64 -5.19
C GLU A 83 -23.30 10.56 -6.57
N LYS A 84 -23.54 11.55 -7.45
CA LYS A 84 -22.93 11.59 -8.77
C LYS A 84 -21.54 12.20 -8.71
N MET A 85 -20.71 11.93 -9.72
CA MET A 85 -19.49 12.69 -9.91
C MET A 85 -19.85 14.18 -10.09
N PRO A 86 -19.25 15.10 -9.32
CA PRO A 86 -19.56 16.52 -9.45
C PRO A 86 -19.05 17.08 -10.78
N ALA A 87 -19.74 18.07 -11.35
CA ALA A 87 -19.29 18.76 -12.56
C ALA A 87 -17.97 19.53 -12.35
N THR A 88 -17.68 19.92 -11.11
CA THR A 88 -16.40 20.49 -10.69
C THR A 88 -15.90 19.67 -9.51
N THR A 89 -14.76 19.02 -9.70
CA THR A 89 -14.09 18.16 -8.73
C THR A 89 -13.27 18.98 -7.75
N SER A 90 -13.05 18.44 -6.56
CA SER A 90 -12.12 19.01 -5.59
C SER A 90 -10.69 18.56 -5.92
N ALA A 91 -9.70 19.40 -5.60
CA ALA A 91 -8.31 19.01 -5.86
C ALA A 91 -7.84 17.86 -4.94
N PHE A 92 -8.13 17.92 -3.64
CA PHE A 92 -7.82 16.86 -2.67
C PHE A 92 -8.98 16.67 -1.70
N GLY A 93 -9.12 15.47 -1.10
CA GLY A 93 -10.15 15.24 -0.08
C GLY A 93 -9.75 15.82 1.26
N VAL A 94 -8.82 15.16 1.96
CA VAL A 94 -8.25 15.66 3.20
C VAL A 94 -6.78 15.97 3.03
N SER A 95 -6.40 17.23 3.22
CA SER A 95 -5.01 17.65 3.27
C SER A 95 -4.60 17.94 4.72
N VAL A 96 -3.88 16.98 5.31
CA VAL A 96 -3.29 17.10 6.65
C VAL A 96 -1.92 17.74 6.52
N PHE A 97 -1.89 19.06 6.34
CA PHE A 97 -0.65 19.77 6.12
C PHE A 97 0.22 19.81 7.38
N ASN A 98 -0.39 20.20 8.51
CA ASN A 98 0.29 20.31 9.79
C ASN A 98 -0.70 19.95 10.91
N SER A 99 -0.56 18.78 11.54
CA SER A 99 -1.46 18.31 12.62
C SER A 99 -0.81 17.21 13.48
N LEU A 100 -1.34 17.00 14.68
CA LEU A 100 -1.00 15.87 15.56
C LEU A 100 -2.26 15.10 15.97
N GLY A 101 -2.27 13.79 15.79
CA GLY A 101 -3.35 12.92 16.25
C GLY A 101 -4.66 13.09 15.47
N THR A 102 -4.61 13.48 14.19
CA THR A 102 -5.81 13.52 13.34
C THR A 102 -6.35 12.10 13.13
N THR A 103 -7.66 11.91 13.27
CA THR A 103 -8.37 10.67 12.91
C THR A 103 -9.29 10.93 11.72
N ILE A 104 -9.11 10.19 10.64
CA ILE A 104 -9.97 10.18 9.45
C ILE A 104 -10.64 8.80 9.41
N ARG A 105 -11.95 8.73 9.71
CA ARG A 105 -12.63 7.43 9.77
C ARG A 105 -14.03 7.38 9.18
N ARG A 106 -14.42 6.24 8.60
CA ARG A 106 -15.79 6.02 8.11
C ARG A 106 -16.28 7.08 7.13
N ASN A 107 -15.37 7.67 6.36
CA ASN A 107 -15.72 8.62 5.29
C ASN A 107 -15.82 7.89 3.95
N ARG A 108 -16.64 8.44 3.05
CA ARG A 108 -16.57 8.14 1.61
C ARG A 108 -15.77 9.26 0.94
N ILE A 109 -14.68 8.91 0.26
CA ILE A 109 -13.74 9.86 -0.34
C ILE A 109 -13.56 9.50 -1.81
N ALA A 110 -14.11 10.29 -2.72
CA ALA A 110 -14.07 9.99 -4.15
C ALA A 110 -14.02 11.22 -5.04
N PHE A 111 -13.67 11.02 -6.31
CA PHE A 111 -13.74 12.03 -7.37
C PHE A 111 -12.89 13.29 -7.13
N HIS A 112 -11.71 13.11 -6.56
CA HIS A 112 -10.70 14.18 -6.46
C HIS A 112 -9.75 14.18 -7.65
N ASP A 113 -9.34 15.36 -8.10
CA ASP A 113 -8.32 15.50 -9.14
C ASP A 113 -6.98 14.91 -8.69
N GLY A 114 -6.62 15.14 -7.43
CA GLY A 114 -5.47 14.59 -6.75
C GLY A 114 -5.85 13.50 -5.75
N SER A 115 -5.04 13.36 -4.69
CA SER A 115 -5.21 12.31 -3.70
C SER A 115 -6.43 12.51 -2.81
N GLY A 116 -7.04 11.39 -2.40
CA GLY A 116 -8.13 11.41 -1.43
C GLY A 116 -7.65 11.92 -0.07
N ILE A 117 -6.49 11.45 0.38
CA ILE A 117 -5.82 11.92 1.60
C ILE A 117 -4.36 12.24 1.28
N ILE A 118 -3.87 13.39 1.74
CA ILE A 118 -2.48 13.79 1.58
C ILE A 118 -1.92 14.44 2.85
N THR A 119 -0.67 14.15 3.20
CA THR A 119 0.08 14.87 4.25
C THR A 119 1.20 15.70 3.63
N SER A 120 1.81 16.61 4.41
CA SER A 120 2.92 17.42 3.89
C SER A 120 4.03 17.69 4.91
N VAL A 121 3.75 18.44 5.97
CA VAL A 121 4.79 18.82 6.95
C VAL A 121 4.83 17.82 8.09
N GLN A 122 3.70 17.68 8.78
CA GLN A 122 3.58 16.71 9.86
C GLN A 122 2.13 16.27 10.04
N ALA A 123 1.98 14.98 10.28
CA ALA A 123 0.75 14.28 10.58
C ALA A 123 1.07 13.10 11.51
N GLN A 124 1.78 13.35 12.61
CA GLN A 124 2.15 12.30 13.57
C GLN A 124 0.92 11.76 14.28
N ASN A 125 0.91 10.47 14.60
CA ASN A 125 -0.23 9.76 15.18
C ASN A 125 -1.52 9.84 14.31
N LEU A 126 -1.38 9.99 12.99
CA LEU A 126 -2.51 10.00 12.06
C LEU A 126 -3.17 8.61 12.02
N GLN A 127 -4.50 8.59 12.12
CA GLN A 127 -5.30 7.36 12.07
C GLN A 127 -6.25 7.43 10.87
N VAL A 128 -5.96 6.70 9.80
CA VAL A 128 -6.83 6.57 8.62
C VAL A 128 -7.49 5.20 8.66
N ARG A 129 -8.76 5.13 9.09
CA ARG A 129 -9.41 3.83 9.31
C ARG A 129 -10.85 3.72 8.82
N GLU A 130 -11.23 2.55 8.34
CA GLU A 130 -12.64 2.25 7.99
C GLU A 130 -13.21 3.18 6.90
N ASN A 131 -12.38 3.78 6.06
CA ASN A 131 -12.84 4.66 4.97
C ASN A 131 -13.06 3.86 3.68
N ILE A 132 -13.90 4.43 2.82
CA ILE A 132 -14.07 4.01 1.42
C ILE A 132 -13.40 5.10 0.56
N ILE A 133 -12.28 4.77 -0.08
CA ILE A 133 -11.46 5.70 -0.86
C ILE A 133 -11.40 5.22 -2.31
N VAL A 134 -12.15 5.87 -3.20
CA VAL A 134 -12.42 5.35 -4.55
C VAL A 134 -12.27 6.41 -5.63
N GLY A 135 -11.63 6.08 -6.75
CA GLY A 135 -11.70 6.93 -7.96
C GLY A 135 -11.08 8.32 -7.80
N ASN A 136 -10.02 8.46 -7.02
CA ASN A 136 -9.26 9.70 -6.88
C ASN A 136 -8.06 9.72 -7.84
N GLY A 137 -7.50 10.91 -8.08
CA GLY A 137 -6.27 11.07 -8.84
C GLY A 137 -6.41 11.38 -10.32
N MET A 138 -7.56 11.93 -10.73
CA MET A 138 -7.95 12.10 -12.14
C MET A 138 -7.06 13.03 -12.96
N ALA A 139 -6.40 14.01 -12.34
CA ALA A 139 -5.59 15.01 -13.05
C ALA A 139 -4.30 15.45 -12.32
N GLY A 140 -4.16 15.16 -11.03
CA GLY A 140 -3.07 15.60 -10.16
C GLY A 140 -2.26 14.44 -9.58
N MET A 141 -1.87 14.60 -8.30
CA MET A 141 -1.22 13.53 -7.53
C MET A 141 -2.17 12.33 -7.42
N PRO A 142 -1.85 11.18 -8.01
CA PRO A 142 -2.89 10.23 -8.40
C PRO A 142 -3.24 9.18 -7.32
N ASP A 143 -2.58 9.24 -6.16
CA ASP A 143 -2.61 8.17 -5.16
C ASP A 143 -3.83 8.30 -4.24
N ALA A 144 -4.39 7.21 -3.72
CA ALA A 144 -5.55 7.29 -2.82
C ALA A 144 -5.17 7.96 -1.49
N ILE A 145 -4.07 7.49 -0.90
CA ILE A 145 -3.43 8.07 0.29
C ILE A 145 -1.97 8.35 -0.04
N ARG A 146 -1.55 9.61 0.06
CA ARG A 146 -0.16 10.05 -0.13
C ARG A 146 0.42 10.60 1.16
N LEU A 147 1.49 9.99 1.65
CA LEU A 147 2.15 10.39 2.90
C LEU A 147 3.53 11.01 2.66
N GLU A 148 3.69 12.23 3.16
CA GLU A 148 4.90 13.05 3.17
C GLU A 148 5.11 13.71 4.54
N GLY A 149 6.36 14.11 4.83
CA GLY A 149 6.73 14.80 6.07
C GLY A 149 6.81 13.86 7.27
N LYS A 150 6.60 14.43 8.47
CA LYS A 150 6.67 13.68 9.74
C LYS A 150 5.38 12.93 10.01
N ILE A 151 5.42 11.62 9.87
CA ILE A 151 4.26 10.72 9.88
C ILE A 151 4.42 9.59 10.88
N ASN A 152 5.27 9.77 11.89
CA ASN A 152 5.51 8.77 12.92
C ASN A 152 4.21 8.29 13.61
N GLN A 153 4.14 6.99 13.91
CA GLN A 153 2.99 6.34 14.56
C GLN A 153 1.67 6.49 13.77
N THR A 154 1.76 6.60 12.45
CA THR A 154 0.58 6.64 11.58
C THR A 154 0.05 5.23 11.34
N GLN A 155 -1.27 5.07 11.33
CA GLN A 155 -1.94 3.83 10.94
C GLN A 155 -2.90 4.05 9.77
N ILE A 156 -2.85 3.15 8.79
CA ILE A 156 -3.82 3.01 7.71
C ILE A 156 -4.47 1.62 7.87
N ALA A 157 -5.67 1.57 8.44
CA ALA A 157 -6.27 0.30 8.86
C ALA A 157 -7.70 0.09 8.36
N SER A 158 -8.01 -1.11 7.87
CA SER A 158 -9.40 -1.52 7.57
C SER A 158 -10.13 -0.62 6.57
N ASN A 159 -9.41 -0.03 5.60
CA ASN A 159 -10.00 0.78 4.54
C ASN A 159 -10.31 -0.08 3.29
N LEU A 160 -11.31 0.33 2.53
CA LEU A 160 -11.48 -0.08 1.14
C LEU A 160 -10.83 0.99 0.26
N ILE A 161 -9.78 0.62 -0.48
CA ILE A 161 -9.02 1.51 -1.37
C ILE A 161 -9.09 0.94 -2.79
N CYS A 162 -9.90 1.55 -3.64
CA CYS A 162 -10.26 0.92 -4.91
C CYS A 162 -10.35 1.87 -6.09
N GLY A 163 -9.85 1.45 -7.26
CA GLY A 163 -10.11 2.19 -8.49
C GLY A 163 -9.49 3.59 -8.54
N ASN A 164 -8.42 3.86 -7.80
CA ASN A 164 -7.70 5.15 -7.87
C ASN A 164 -6.72 5.14 -9.05
N ASP A 165 -6.41 6.32 -9.59
CA ASP A 165 -5.61 6.45 -10.82
C ASP A 165 -4.13 6.08 -10.63
N GLY A 166 -3.63 6.20 -9.40
CA GLY A 166 -2.26 5.85 -8.97
C GLY A 166 -2.25 4.77 -7.90
N SER A 167 -1.31 4.83 -6.96
CA SER A 167 -1.19 3.82 -5.89
C SER A 167 -2.35 3.89 -4.89
N GLY A 168 -2.64 2.79 -4.22
CA GLY A 168 -3.54 2.81 -3.07
C GLY A 168 -2.91 3.60 -1.91
N VAL A 169 -1.65 3.29 -1.58
CA VAL A 169 -0.86 4.05 -0.60
C VAL A 169 0.50 4.38 -1.20
N TYR A 170 0.92 5.65 -1.10
CA TYR A 170 2.21 6.12 -1.61
C TYR A 170 2.95 6.93 -0.54
N LEU A 171 4.14 6.47 -0.14
CA LEU A 171 5.02 7.20 0.77
C LEU A 171 6.12 7.88 -0.05
N PHE A 172 6.29 9.19 0.17
CA PHE A 172 7.33 9.96 -0.49
C PHE A 172 8.28 10.58 0.53
N LYS A 173 9.41 9.91 0.73
CA LYS A 173 10.50 10.33 1.66
C LYS A 173 10.01 10.84 3.03
N PRO A 174 9.10 10.13 3.71
CA PRO A 174 8.63 10.54 5.02
C PRO A 174 9.71 10.40 6.11
N GLU A 175 9.47 11.08 7.23
CA GLU A 175 10.14 10.83 8.51
C GLU A 175 9.18 10.07 9.45
N GLY A 176 9.63 8.93 9.98
CA GLY A 176 8.85 8.05 10.87
C GLY A 176 8.29 6.82 10.15
N ALA A 177 7.56 5.99 10.89
CA ALA A 177 7.02 4.72 10.40
C ALA A 177 5.49 4.74 10.30
N VAL A 178 4.95 3.86 9.46
CA VAL A 178 3.51 3.66 9.22
C VAL A 178 3.20 2.18 9.30
N GLU A 179 2.07 1.87 9.92
CA GLU A 179 1.44 0.56 9.88
C GLU A 179 0.26 0.58 8.90
N ILE A 180 0.32 -0.22 7.85
CA ILE A 180 -0.71 -0.39 6.82
C ILE A 180 -1.28 -1.79 7.00
N ARG A 181 -2.50 -1.91 7.55
CA ARG A 181 -3.05 -3.24 7.85
C ARG A 181 -4.52 -3.45 7.57
N ASP A 182 -4.89 -4.70 7.34
CA ASP A 182 -6.28 -5.14 7.18
C ASP A 182 -7.05 -4.37 6.09
N ASN A 183 -6.36 -3.76 5.12
CA ASN A 183 -7.01 -3.01 4.04
C ASN A 183 -7.36 -3.92 2.86
N GLN A 184 -8.43 -3.57 2.16
CA GLN A 184 -8.74 -4.12 0.84
C GLN A 184 -8.29 -3.12 -0.22
N ILE A 185 -7.24 -3.46 -0.96
CA ILE A 185 -6.59 -2.58 -1.95
C ILE A 185 -6.71 -3.23 -3.33
N LYS A 186 -7.54 -2.68 -4.20
CA LYS A 186 -7.82 -3.34 -5.49
C LYS A 186 -8.08 -2.40 -6.66
N TYR A 187 -7.74 -2.83 -7.88
CA TYR A 187 -8.00 -2.06 -9.10
C TYR A 187 -7.41 -0.64 -9.10
N ASN A 188 -6.35 -0.40 -8.32
CA ASN A 188 -5.66 0.90 -8.35
C ASN A 188 -4.66 0.94 -9.52
N GLY A 189 -4.12 2.11 -9.82
CA GLY A 189 -3.24 2.32 -10.95
C GLY A 189 -3.96 2.34 -12.30
N ARG A 190 -5.21 2.82 -12.32
CA ARG A 190 -6.08 2.78 -13.52
C ARG A 190 -5.50 3.55 -14.71
N ARG A 191 -5.00 4.76 -14.43
CA ARG A 191 -4.40 5.63 -15.45
C ARG A 191 -2.89 5.49 -15.48
N LEU A 192 -2.29 5.28 -14.32
CA LEU A 192 -0.85 5.14 -14.16
C LEU A 192 -0.57 3.77 -13.56
N ARG A 193 0.02 2.89 -14.37
CA ARG A 193 0.48 1.57 -13.92
C ARG A 193 1.43 1.77 -12.74
N ARG A 194 1.00 1.39 -11.54
CA ARG A 194 1.71 1.66 -10.28
C ARG A 194 1.57 0.50 -9.32
N ALA A 195 2.45 0.45 -8.32
CA ALA A 195 2.30 -0.46 -7.19
C ALA A 195 1.02 -0.18 -6.39
N ALA A 196 0.43 -1.18 -5.75
CA ALA A 196 -0.70 -0.96 -4.84
C ALA A 196 -0.25 -0.18 -3.59
N ILE A 197 0.91 -0.53 -3.05
CA ILE A 197 1.58 0.19 -1.97
C ILE A 197 3.02 0.51 -2.40
N TYR A 198 3.42 1.77 -2.31
CA TYR A 198 4.78 2.21 -2.57
C TYR A 198 5.41 2.80 -1.29
N LEU A 199 6.54 2.25 -0.85
CA LEU A 199 7.21 2.61 0.40
C LEU A 199 8.56 3.29 0.15
N MET A 200 8.83 4.32 0.94
CA MET A 200 10.14 4.94 1.09
C MET A 200 10.37 5.19 2.57
N GLY A 201 11.55 4.86 3.08
CA GLY A 201 11.87 5.01 4.50
C GLY A 201 11.99 3.68 5.23
N ASN A 202 12.04 3.75 6.56
CA ASN A 202 12.40 2.62 7.40
C ASN A 202 11.24 2.21 8.30
N ASP A 203 11.30 0.95 8.74
CA ASP A 203 10.45 0.43 9.83
C ASP A 203 8.93 0.48 9.52
N HIS A 204 8.53 0.63 8.25
CA HIS A 204 7.13 0.52 7.85
C HIS A 204 6.64 -0.91 7.95
N GLN A 205 5.37 -1.10 8.28
CA GLN A 205 4.74 -2.40 8.38
C GLN A 205 3.55 -2.46 7.44
N VAL A 206 3.51 -3.50 6.60
CA VAL A 206 2.38 -3.81 5.72
C VAL A 206 1.91 -5.20 6.11
N MET A 207 0.75 -5.30 6.76
CA MET A 207 0.31 -6.53 7.41
C MET A 207 -1.12 -6.90 7.06
N ALA A 208 -1.39 -8.17 6.76
CA ALA A 208 -2.75 -8.70 6.63
C ALA A 208 -3.65 -7.92 5.63
N ASN A 209 -3.07 -7.30 4.60
CA ASN A 209 -3.84 -6.62 3.56
C ASN A 209 -4.26 -7.61 2.48
N GLN A 210 -5.41 -7.36 1.86
CA GLN A 210 -5.86 -8.03 0.64
C GLN A 210 -5.56 -7.11 -0.54
N ILE A 211 -4.56 -7.45 -1.34
CA ILE A 211 -4.08 -6.65 -2.47
C ILE A 211 -4.38 -7.42 -3.74
N GLY A 212 -5.16 -6.84 -4.66
CA GLY A 212 -5.35 -7.54 -5.92
C GLY A 212 -5.87 -6.72 -7.08
N TYR A 213 -5.84 -7.32 -8.27
CA TYR A 213 -6.21 -6.63 -9.52
C TYR A 213 -5.40 -5.34 -9.70
N GLN A 214 -4.10 -5.41 -9.45
CA GLN A 214 -3.21 -4.24 -9.49
C GLN A 214 -2.46 -4.19 -10.82
N THR A 215 -2.40 -3.02 -11.44
CA THR A 215 -1.71 -2.80 -12.73
C THR A 215 -0.17 -2.68 -12.60
N GLY A 216 0.39 -3.28 -11.55
CA GLY A 216 1.79 -3.25 -11.14
C GLY A 216 2.01 -4.22 -9.97
N PRO A 217 3.16 -4.14 -9.27
CA PRO A 217 3.43 -4.95 -8.09
C PRO A 217 2.46 -4.69 -6.93
N GLY A 218 2.40 -5.64 -6.01
CA GLY A 218 1.65 -5.47 -4.77
C GLY A 218 2.27 -4.41 -3.87
N VAL A 219 3.48 -4.67 -3.40
CA VAL A 219 4.27 -3.71 -2.61
C VAL A 219 5.60 -3.44 -3.30
N VAL A 220 5.95 -2.17 -3.45
CA VAL A 220 7.30 -1.74 -3.86
C VAL A 220 7.98 -1.02 -2.70
N ILE A 221 9.27 -1.29 -2.50
CA ILE A 221 10.10 -0.56 -1.54
C ILE A 221 11.25 0.10 -2.29
N ALA A 222 11.36 1.42 -2.20
CA ALA A 222 12.44 2.16 -2.84
C ALA A 222 13.77 1.96 -2.12
N ALA A 223 14.88 1.82 -2.84
CA ALA A 223 16.21 1.85 -2.22
C ALA A 223 16.71 3.27 -1.86
N TYR A 224 16.08 4.31 -2.42
CA TYR A 224 16.44 5.71 -2.15
C TYR A 224 15.22 6.57 -1.76
N PRO A 225 15.26 7.30 -0.63
CA PRO A 225 16.29 7.24 0.43
C PRO A 225 16.40 5.82 0.99
N GLN A 226 17.49 5.52 1.71
CA GLN A 226 17.72 4.17 2.22
C GLN A 226 16.50 3.67 3.01
N SER A 227 15.93 2.55 2.55
CA SER A 227 14.77 1.91 3.15
C SER A 227 15.16 0.53 3.65
N VAL A 228 15.08 0.33 4.96
CA VAL A 228 15.40 -0.93 5.65
C VAL A 228 14.40 -1.21 6.76
N ARG A 229 14.33 -2.48 7.18
CA ARG A 229 13.45 -3.00 8.23
C ARG A 229 11.97 -2.80 7.95
N ASN A 230 11.59 -2.69 6.67
CA ASN A 230 10.19 -2.68 6.31
C ASN A 230 9.66 -4.13 6.29
N LEU A 231 8.58 -4.37 7.01
CA LEU A 231 8.01 -5.69 7.23
C LEU A 231 6.76 -5.89 6.39
N ILE A 232 6.74 -6.91 5.54
CA ILE A 232 5.62 -7.24 4.67
C ILE A 232 5.14 -8.66 5.00
N GLN A 233 4.14 -8.79 5.85
CA GLN A 233 3.75 -10.08 6.44
C GLN A 233 2.25 -10.33 6.33
N ASP A 234 1.85 -11.60 6.20
CA ASP A 234 0.45 -12.04 6.16
C ASP A 234 -0.45 -11.39 5.09
N ASN A 235 0.14 -10.72 4.10
CA ASN A 235 -0.61 -10.09 3.01
C ASN A 235 -1.00 -11.12 1.95
N GLN A 236 -2.18 -10.95 1.39
CA GLN A 236 -2.68 -11.76 0.29
C GLN A 236 -2.58 -10.96 -1.00
N PHE A 237 -2.00 -11.56 -2.03
CA PHE A 237 -1.82 -10.95 -3.34
C PHE A 237 -2.55 -11.76 -4.39
N SER A 238 -3.38 -11.12 -5.22
CA SER A 238 -4.09 -11.81 -6.30
C SER A 238 -4.23 -10.96 -7.55
N ALA A 239 -4.13 -11.54 -8.75
CA ALA A 239 -4.32 -10.86 -10.02
C ALA A 239 -3.48 -9.57 -10.14
N ILE A 240 -2.20 -9.64 -9.77
CA ILE A 240 -1.25 -8.52 -9.89
C ILE A 240 -0.37 -8.71 -11.13
N GLU A 241 -0.02 -7.62 -11.81
CA GLU A 241 0.80 -7.69 -13.02
C GLU A 241 2.32 -7.73 -12.75
N GLY A 242 2.74 -7.40 -11.53
CA GLY A 242 4.14 -7.43 -11.08
C GLY A 242 4.41 -8.43 -9.96
N LEU A 243 5.53 -8.27 -9.25
CA LEU A 243 5.83 -9.09 -8.07
C LEU A 243 4.87 -8.78 -6.90
N SER A 244 4.64 -9.74 -6.01
CA SER A 244 3.94 -9.46 -4.76
C SER A 244 4.70 -8.43 -3.92
N ILE A 245 6.03 -8.58 -3.86
CA ILE A 245 6.95 -7.66 -3.21
C ILE A 245 8.12 -7.43 -4.17
N ASP A 246 8.40 -6.16 -4.44
CA ASP A 246 9.48 -5.71 -5.33
C ASP A 246 10.41 -4.78 -4.53
N LEU A 247 11.71 -5.07 -4.54
CA LEU A 247 12.71 -4.34 -3.77
C LEU A 247 13.61 -3.57 -4.73
N ASN A 248 13.34 -2.28 -4.97
CA ASN A 248 14.15 -1.53 -5.93
C ASN A 248 15.64 -1.51 -5.56
N THR A 249 16.48 -1.33 -6.56
CA THR A 249 17.91 -1.01 -6.45
C THR A 249 18.17 0.49 -6.65
N ARG A 250 19.25 1.06 -6.08
CA ARG A 250 19.51 2.53 -6.18
C ARG A 250 19.90 2.98 -7.58
N HIS A 251 20.20 2.05 -8.48
CA HIS A 251 20.49 2.38 -9.88
C HIS A 251 19.24 2.60 -10.73
N HIS A 252 18.05 2.30 -10.20
CA HIS A 252 16.75 2.55 -10.84
C HIS A 252 16.05 3.75 -10.19
N VAL A 253 16.43 4.95 -10.66
CA VAL A 253 15.95 6.26 -10.16
C VAL A 253 15.14 7.04 -11.19
N GLU A 254 14.71 6.40 -12.28
CA GLU A 254 13.81 7.04 -13.23
C GLU A 254 12.43 7.26 -12.59
N ALA A 255 11.67 8.23 -13.11
CA ALA A 255 10.33 8.51 -12.61
C ALA A 255 9.39 7.28 -12.67
N ARG A 256 9.67 6.34 -13.60
CA ARG A 256 8.96 5.06 -13.74
C ARG A 256 9.29 4.08 -12.61
N ASP A 257 10.54 4.04 -12.15
CA ASP A 257 10.99 3.11 -11.10
C ASP A 257 10.37 3.49 -9.75
N TYR A 258 10.14 4.79 -9.55
CA TYR A 258 9.37 5.34 -8.42
C TYR A 258 7.85 5.11 -8.49
N GLN A 259 7.38 4.41 -9.52
CA GLN A 259 5.96 4.17 -9.79
C GLN A 259 5.65 2.68 -9.88
N VAL A 260 6.48 1.91 -10.60
CA VAL A 260 6.21 0.51 -10.94
C VAL A 260 7.08 -0.47 -10.16
N GLY A 261 8.34 -0.14 -9.85
CA GLY A 261 9.34 -1.12 -9.40
C GLY A 261 10.35 -1.49 -10.49
N ASP A 262 11.42 -2.20 -10.15
CA ASP A 262 12.49 -2.61 -11.09
C ASP A 262 12.56 -4.13 -11.35
N GLY A 263 11.70 -4.90 -10.70
CA GLY A 263 11.55 -6.34 -10.91
C GLY A 263 12.52 -7.18 -10.07
N ALA A 264 12.52 -8.50 -10.33
CA ALA A 264 13.18 -9.44 -9.43
C ALA A 264 14.70 -9.22 -9.35
N ASN A 265 15.18 -9.11 -8.11
CA ASN A 265 16.60 -8.94 -7.86
C ASN A 265 17.41 -10.23 -8.09
N PRO A 266 18.66 -10.10 -8.55
CA PRO A 266 19.62 -11.20 -8.47
C PRO A 266 19.96 -11.50 -7.00
N MET A 267 20.33 -12.75 -6.71
CA MET A 267 20.68 -13.20 -5.34
C MET A 267 21.72 -12.30 -4.67
N GLY A 268 21.58 -12.05 -3.37
CA GLY A 268 22.60 -11.36 -2.57
C GLY A 268 23.96 -12.04 -2.69
N ASN A 269 24.96 -11.38 -3.30
CA ASN A 269 26.29 -11.94 -3.50
C ASN A 269 27.43 -11.10 -2.89
N SER A 270 27.11 -9.94 -2.30
CA SER A 270 28.11 -9.03 -1.75
C SER A 270 27.50 -8.09 -0.70
N ARG A 271 28.37 -7.55 0.17
CA ARG A 271 27.99 -6.51 1.15
C ARG A 271 27.47 -5.24 0.47
N ASN A 272 28.00 -4.90 -0.71
CA ASN A 272 27.59 -3.71 -1.46
C ASN A 272 26.13 -3.81 -1.92
N ARG A 273 25.66 -5.01 -2.29
CA ARG A 273 24.25 -5.22 -2.66
C ARG A 273 23.30 -4.92 -1.50
N ARG A 274 23.69 -5.19 -0.25
CA ARG A 274 22.90 -4.81 0.94
C ARG A 274 22.74 -3.29 1.11
N GLN A 275 23.62 -2.49 0.53
CA GLN A 275 23.50 -1.04 0.55
C GLN A 275 22.70 -0.52 -0.64
N ASP A 276 22.66 -1.27 -1.74
CA ASP A 276 22.11 -0.86 -3.03
C ASP A 276 20.63 -1.26 -3.21
N THR A 277 20.16 -2.31 -2.55
CA THR A 277 18.76 -2.76 -2.66
C THR A 277 17.97 -2.38 -1.40
N ALA A 278 16.68 -2.09 -1.59
CA ALA A 278 15.75 -1.93 -0.48
C ALA A 278 15.75 -3.15 0.46
N ASN A 279 15.40 -2.92 1.73
CA ASN A 279 15.43 -3.92 2.79
C ASN A 279 16.75 -4.68 2.89
N GLY A 280 17.88 -4.00 2.64
CA GLY A 280 19.19 -4.60 2.85
C GLY A 280 19.48 -5.81 1.96
N ALA A 281 18.77 -5.93 0.82
CA ALA A 281 18.84 -7.06 -0.09
C ALA A 281 18.62 -8.42 0.60
N VAL A 282 17.64 -8.55 1.52
CA VAL A 282 17.29 -9.86 2.07
C VAL A 282 17.01 -10.82 0.92
N SER A 283 17.72 -11.94 0.89
CA SER A 283 17.58 -12.91 -0.19
C SER A 283 16.20 -13.54 -0.15
N ALA A 284 15.54 -13.62 -1.30
CA ALA A 284 14.37 -14.46 -1.45
C ALA A 284 14.74 -15.92 -1.06
N PRO A 285 13.87 -16.65 -0.33
CA PRO A 285 14.10 -18.06 -0.03
C PRO A 285 14.39 -18.88 -1.28
N GLN A 286 15.23 -19.90 -1.12
CA GLN A 286 15.57 -20.85 -2.17
C GLN A 286 15.12 -22.24 -1.77
N TRP A 287 14.25 -22.83 -2.56
CA TRP A 287 13.90 -24.24 -2.40
C TRP A 287 15.08 -25.13 -2.77
N LEU A 288 15.29 -26.24 -2.05
CA LEU A 288 16.31 -27.22 -2.42
C LEU A 288 15.99 -27.98 -3.71
N SER A 289 14.73 -27.94 -4.13
CA SER A 289 14.25 -28.60 -5.34
C SER A 289 13.17 -27.76 -6.03
N PRO A 290 13.11 -27.74 -7.37
CA PRO A 290 11.99 -27.15 -8.11
C PRO A 290 10.68 -27.93 -7.93
N GLU A 291 10.74 -29.12 -7.33
CA GLU A 291 9.58 -29.95 -7.04
C GLU A 291 9.74 -30.75 -5.74
N PHE A 292 8.63 -30.97 -5.04
CA PHE A 292 8.56 -31.80 -3.84
C PHE A 292 7.48 -32.87 -4.00
N PHE A 293 7.62 -33.99 -3.29
CA PHE A 293 6.73 -35.15 -3.48
C PHE A 293 5.81 -35.36 -2.28
N LYS A 294 4.55 -35.67 -2.57
CA LYS A 294 3.59 -36.12 -1.54
C LYS A 294 3.83 -37.58 -1.20
N LEU A 295 4.29 -37.83 0.03
CA LEU A 295 4.58 -39.14 0.60
C LEU A 295 3.68 -39.38 1.80
N GLN A 296 2.91 -40.48 1.80
CA GLN A 296 2.06 -40.88 2.93
C GLN A 296 1.14 -39.74 3.44
N GLY A 297 0.62 -38.91 2.54
CA GLY A 297 -0.26 -37.79 2.90
C GLY A 297 0.46 -36.49 3.27
N GLN A 298 1.79 -36.48 3.32
CA GLN A 298 2.63 -35.36 3.75
C GLN A 298 3.55 -34.88 2.63
N VAL A 299 3.97 -33.62 2.68
CA VAL A 299 4.99 -33.02 1.82
C VAL A 299 6.03 -32.38 2.73
N ASN A 300 7.29 -32.76 2.57
CA ASN A 300 8.41 -32.07 3.21
C ASN A 300 8.91 -31.00 2.25
N LEU A 301 8.90 -29.75 2.71
CA LEU A 301 9.46 -28.61 1.99
C LEU A 301 10.74 -28.19 2.68
N ASP A 302 11.83 -28.12 1.93
CA ASP A 302 13.15 -27.79 2.44
C ASP A 302 13.77 -26.67 1.60
N GLY A 303 14.50 -25.77 2.25
CA GLY A 303 15.11 -24.63 1.58
C GLY A 303 16.20 -23.94 2.38
N ILE A 304 16.69 -22.85 1.80
CA ILE A 304 17.70 -21.96 2.37
C ILE A 304 17.19 -20.53 2.33
N ALA A 305 17.38 -19.77 3.40
CA ALA A 305 17.14 -18.34 3.51
C ALA A 305 18.31 -17.68 4.25
N ASP A 306 18.30 -16.35 4.37
CA ASP A 306 19.28 -15.65 5.22
C ASP A 306 19.19 -16.21 6.68
N PRO A 307 20.31 -16.54 7.34
CA PRO A 307 20.31 -17.16 8.68
C PRO A 307 19.47 -16.39 9.71
N GLY A 308 18.70 -17.12 10.52
CA GLY A 308 17.83 -16.53 11.55
C GLY A 308 16.60 -15.79 11.02
N SER A 309 16.33 -15.84 9.70
CA SER A 309 15.12 -15.25 9.12
C SER A 309 13.90 -16.12 9.39
N GLN A 310 12.76 -15.45 9.58
CA GLN A 310 11.45 -16.10 9.50
C GLN A 310 11.10 -16.31 8.03
N VAL A 311 10.67 -17.51 7.65
CA VAL A 311 10.20 -17.85 6.30
C VAL A 311 8.70 -18.07 6.33
N ASP A 312 7.97 -17.24 5.58
CA ASP A 312 6.52 -17.35 5.41
C ASP A 312 6.23 -17.99 4.06
N ILE A 313 5.47 -19.08 4.07
CA ILE A 313 5.17 -19.91 2.90
C ILE A 313 3.73 -19.66 2.47
N TYR A 314 3.53 -19.54 1.15
CA TYR A 314 2.24 -19.20 0.55
C TYR A 314 1.86 -20.20 -0.53
N LEU A 315 0.56 -20.47 -0.62
CA LEU A 315 -0.05 -21.16 -1.74
C LEU A 315 -0.20 -20.18 -2.90
N VAL A 316 0.19 -20.63 -4.10
CA VAL A 316 -0.02 -19.92 -5.36
C VAL A 316 -1.23 -20.54 -6.06
N LYS A 317 -2.21 -19.71 -6.41
CA LYS A 317 -3.53 -20.10 -6.96
C LYS A 317 -3.77 -19.63 -8.39
N GLU A 318 -2.87 -18.84 -8.96
CA GLU A 318 -3.01 -18.29 -10.31
C GLU A 318 -1.71 -18.41 -11.11
N ALA A 319 -1.86 -18.49 -12.44
CA ALA A 319 -0.74 -18.59 -13.37
C ALA A 319 -0.13 -17.21 -13.64
N GLY A 320 1.08 -17.20 -14.23
CA GLY A 320 1.59 -16.01 -14.92
C GLY A 320 2.84 -15.37 -14.30
N SER A 321 3.21 -15.73 -13.07
CA SER A 321 4.49 -15.33 -12.46
C SER A 321 5.36 -16.54 -12.12
N GLN A 322 6.68 -16.40 -12.32
CA GLN A 322 7.65 -17.37 -11.82
C GLN A 322 7.87 -17.26 -10.31
N ARG A 323 7.45 -16.14 -9.71
CA ARG A 323 7.63 -15.79 -8.30
C ARG A 323 6.29 -15.31 -7.73
N GLY A 324 5.69 -16.10 -6.84
CA GLY A 324 4.33 -15.87 -6.38
C GLY A 324 3.33 -15.98 -7.55
N PRO A 325 2.19 -15.27 -7.49
CA PRO A 325 1.77 -14.35 -6.43
C PRO A 325 1.46 -15.06 -5.11
N LEU A 326 1.65 -14.36 -4.00
CA LEU A 326 1.48 -14.88 -2.64
C LEU A 326 -0.02 -14.86 -2.25
N ASN A 327 -0.81 -15.80 -2.78
CA ASN A 327 -2.28 -15.75 -2.68
C ASN A 327 -2.83 -16.08 -1.29
N GLU A 328 -2.30 -17.11 -0.62
CA GLU A 328 -2.80 -17.56 0.67
C GLU A 328 -1.64 -17.98 1.58
N PRO A 329 -1.52 -17.41 2.81
CA PRO A 329 -0.56 -17.89 3.80
C PRO A 329 -0.83 -19.36 4.15
N LEU A 330 0.23 -20.18 4.16
CA LEU A 330 0.15 -21.60 4.51
C LEU A 330 0.77 -21.89 5.86
N ALA A 331 1.97 -21.37 6.09
CA ALA A 331 2.74 -21.65 7.29
C ALA A 331 3.94 -20.71 7.44
N THR A 332 4.53 -20.72 8.62
CA THR A 332 5.75 -20.00 8.96
C THR A 332 6.74 -20.96 9.61
N VAL A 333 8.02 -20.81 9.27
CA VAL A 333 9.13 -21.59 9.82
C VAL A 333 10.36 -20.70 10.03
N GLN A 334 11.19 -20.99 11.02
CA GLN A 334 12.44 -20.25 11.23
C GLN A 334 13.61 -20.93 10.52
N ALA A 335 14.44 -20.14 9.82
CA ALA A 335 15.71 -20.62 9.30
C ALA A 335 16.74 -20.74 10.44
N ASP A 336 17.51 -21.81 10.43
CA ASP A 336 18.56 -22.05 11.41
C ASP A 336 19.76 -21.11 11.22
N GLN A 337 20.79 -21.30 12.04
CA GLN A 337 22.03 -20.50 11.99
C GLN A 337 22.85 -20.73 10.71
N GLN A 338 22.55 -21.80 9.96
CA GLN A 338 23.12 -22.08 8.65
C GLN A 338 22.19 -21.62 7.51
N GLY A 339 21.05 -21.00 7.84
CA GLY A 339 20.05 -20.55 6.89
C GLY A 339 19.12 -21.65 6.39
N LYS A 340 19.21 -22.89 6.89
CA LYS A 340 18.34 -23.98 6.45
C LYS A 340 16.98 -23.90 7.13
N PHE A 341 15.93 -24.18 6.37
CA PHE A 341 14.60 -24.38 6.92
C PHE A 341 13.98 -25.64 6.32
N ALA A 342 13.14 -26.31 7.12
CA ALA A 342 12.45 -27.53 6.74
C ALA A 342 11.10 -27.55 7.40
N MET A 343 10.07 -28.01 6.69
CA MET A 343 8.75 -28.20 7.29
C MET A 343 7.92 -29.28 6.60
N THR A 344 6.98 -29.86 7.35
CA THR A 344 6.08 -30.90 6.85
C THR A 344 4.65 -30.37 6.79
N LEU A 345 4.02 -30.46 5.62
CA LEU A 345 2.65 -30.01 5.36
C LEU A 345 1.75 -31.18 4.94
N THR A 346 0.52 -31.21 5.45
CA THR A 346 -0.47 -32.28 5.16
C THR A 346 -1.59 -31.83 4.22
N ASN A 347 -1.82 -30.52 4.14
CA ASN A 347 -2.88 -29.89 3.36
C ASN A 347 -2.54 -29.68 1.87
N LEU A 348 -1.28 -29.89 1.46
CA LEU A 348 -0.86 -29.77 0.06
C LEU A 348 -1.28 -30.99 -0.77
N LYS A 349 -1.71 -30.75 -2.00
CA LYS A 349 -2.10 -31.80 -2.96
C LYS A 349 -1.11 -31.81 -4.13
N PRO A 350 -0.94 -32.94 -4.84
CA PRO A 350 -0.23 -32.94 -6.11
C PRO A 350 -0.84 -31.88 -7.05
N GLY A 351 0.02 -31.06 -7.66
CA GLY A 351 -0.35 -29.89 -8.45
C GLY A 351 -0.38 -28.57 -7.67
N SER A 352 -0.33 -28.60 -6.34
CA SER A 352 -0.17 -27.38 -5.54
C SER A 352 1.15 -26.69 -5.87
N VAL A 353 1.11 -25.37 -6.05
CA VAL A 353 2.29 -24.53 -6.26
C VAL A 353 2.49 -23.68 -5.02
N VAL A 354 3.73 -23.57 -4.55
CA VAL A 354 4.06 -22.76 -3.37
C VAL A 354 5.21 -21.80 -3.67
N SER A 355 5.18 -20.66 -2.98
CA SER A 355 6.24 -19.66 -2.94
C SER A 355 6.48 -19.26 -1.48
N ALA A 356 7.53 -18.48 -1.22
CA ALA A 356 7.89 -18.08 0.13
C ALA A 356 8.58 -16.72 0.14
N ILE A 357 8.57 -16.06 1.29
CA ILE A 357 9.35 -14.85 1.57
C ILE A 357 10.13 -15.06 2.86
N ALA A 358 11.26 -14.36 3.01
CA ALA A 358 12.04 -14.32 4.24
C ALA A 358 11.93 -12.93 4.87
N THR A 359 11.80 -12.90 6.20
CA THR A 359 11.86 -11.67 7.00
C THR A 359 13.04 -11.77 7.96
N HIS A 360 14.05 -10.95 7.72
CA HIS A 360 15.23 -10.85 8.57
C HIS A 360 15.07 -9.70 9.57
N PRO A 361 15.31 -9.90 10.87
CA PRO A 361 15.03 -8.89 11.91
C PRO A 361 15.78 -7.57 11.71
N GLU A 362 17.00 -7.62 11.17
CA GLU A 362 17.81 -6.40 10.96
C GLU A 362 17.52 -5.65 9.66
N TYR A 363 16.90 -6.32 8.66
CA TYR A 363 16.89 -5.81 7.28
C TYR A 363 15.47 -5.68 6.69
N GLY A 364 14.52 -6.50 7.12
CA GLY A 364 13.14 -6.48 6.63
C GLY A 364 12.77 -7.71 5.80
N THR A 365 11.74 -7.58 4.99
CA THR A 365 11.19 -8.68 4.17
C THR A 365 11.79 -8.71 2.75
N SER A 366 12.02 -9.93 2.24
CA SER A 366 12.53 -10.22 0.89
C SER A 366 11.45 -10.13 -0.20
N GLU A 367 11.90 -10.18 -1.45
CA GLU A 367 11.03 -10.55 -2.57
C GLU A 367 10.55 -12.02 -2.48
N PRO A 368 9.52 -12.43 -3.26
CA PRO A 368 9.07 -13.81 -3.32
C PRO A 368 10.10 -14.76 -3.95
N ALA A 369 10.20 -15.97 -3.40
CA ALA A 369 10.93 -17.10 -3.94
C ALA A 369 10.38 -17.53 -5.31
N LEU A 370 11.21 -18.23 -6.08
CA LEU A 370 10.73 -18.98 -7.23
C LEU A 370 9.68 -20.00 -6.79
N ASN A 371 8.66 -20.18 -7.63
CA ASN A 371 7.60 -21.15 -7.37
C ASN A 371 8.15 -22.58 -7.46
N THR A 372 7.71 -23.45 -6.55
CA THR A 372 7.97 -24.90 -6.56
C THR A 372 6.66 -25.67 -6.58
N VAL A 373 6.66 -26.87 -7.17
CA VAL A 373 5.44 -27.67 -7.38
C VAL A 373 5.44 -28.96 -6.55
N VAL A 374 4.29 -29.28 -5.96
CA VAL A 374 4.08 -30.56 -5.30
C VAL A 374 3.64 -31.61 -6.32
N ARG A 375 4.27 -32.77 -6.32
CA ARG A 375 4.01 -33.88 -7.23
C ARG A 375 3.60 -35.17 -6.54
N ALA A 376 2.97 -36.05 -7.30
CA ALA A 376 2.74 -37.44 -6.93
C ALA A 376 3.91 -38.30 -7.42
N ILE A 377 4.28 -39.32 -6.65
CA ILE A 377 5.31 -40.30 -7.07
C ILE A 377 4.78 -41.17 -8.21
N GLY A 378 5.65 -41.48 -9.18
CA GLY A 378 5.38 -42.48 -10.22
C GLY A 378 4.47 -42.00 -11.36
N LYS A 379 4.18 -40.69 -11.46
CA LYS A 379 3.51 -40.11 -12.63
C LYS A 379 4.51 -39.35 -13.50
N PRO A 380 4.48 -39.52 -14.84
CA PRO A 380 5.39 -38.83 -15.74
C PRO A 380 5.26 -37.30 -15.65
N ASP A 381 6.35 -36.61 -16.02
CA ASP A 381 6.53 -35.17 -15.91
C ASP A 381 5.53 -34.40 -16.80
N ASN A 382 4.40 -34.00 -16.22
CA ASN A 382 3.52 -33.01 -16.85
C ASN A 382 3.92 -31.63 -16.36
N ARG A 383 4.96 -31.03 -16.97
CA ARG A 383 5.32 -29.60 -16.75
C ARG A 383 4.18 -28.64 -17.13
N GLU A 384 3.12 -29.13 -17.79
CA GLU A 384 1.89 -28.39 -18.12
C GLU A 384 1.14 -27.81 -16.91
N HIS A 385 1.48 -28.13 -15.65
CA HIS A 385 0.64 -27.71 -14.51
C HIS A 385 0.71 -26.23 -14.15
N LEU A 386 1.82 -25.52 -14.40
CA LEU A 386 1.87 -24.06 -14.26
C LEU A 386 0.95 -23.36 -15.28
N GLU A 387 0.72 -23.98 -16.44
CA GLU A 387 -0.20 -23.50 -17.48
C GLU A 387 -1.68 -23.82 -17.19
N ARG A 388 -1.96 -24.68 -16.18
CA ARG A 388 -3.33 -25.07 -15.79
C ARG A 388 -3.92 -24.24 -14.65
N LEU A 389 -3.12 -23.40 -14.00
CA LEU A 389 -3.69 -22.39 -13.09
C LEU A 389 -4.48 -21.37 -13.94
N PRO A 390 -5.60 -20.84 -13.43
CA PRO A 390 -6.36 -19.85 -14.18
C PRO A 390 -5.44 -18.67 -14.53
N ALA A 391 -5.44 -18.30 -15.81
CA ALA A 391 -4.79 -17.07 -16.26
C ALA A 391 -5.47 -15.88 -15.59
N ILE A 392 -4.69 -14.82 -15.34
CA ILE A 392 -5.22 -13.56 -14.81
C ILE A 392 -6.29 -13.05 -15.80
N ALA A 393 -7.55 -13.07 -15.38
CA ALA A 393 -8.63 -12.48 -16.16
C ALA A 393 -8.44 -10.95 -16.14
N GLN A 394 -8.04 -10.38 -17.27
CA GLN A 394 -8.02 -8.93 -17.45
C GLN A 394 -9.47 -8.44 -17.61
N GLU A 395 -10.11 -8.08 -16.50
CA GLU A 395 -11.31 -7.25 -16.54
C GLU A 395 -10.91 -5.81 -16.85
N TRP A 396 -11.20 -5.36 -18.07
CA TRP A 396 -10.90 -3.99 -18.53
C TRP A 396 -11.97 -2.97 -18.10
N GLU A 397 -13.11 -3.44 -17.59
CA GLU A 397 -14.11 -2.56 -16.98
C GLU A 397 -13.78 -2.36 -15.50
N VAL A 398 -13.73 -1.09 -15.10
CA VAL A 398 -13.47 -0.70 -13.71
C VAL A 398 -14.66 -1.18 -12.89
N PRO A 399 -14.47 -2.13 -11.97
CA PRO A 399 -15.61 -2.70 -11.27
C PRO A 399 -16.19 -1.65 -10.33
N GLN A 400 -17.50 -1.73 -10.11
CA GLN A 400 -18.15 -1.04 -9.02
C GLN A 400 -17.56 -1.55 -7.69
N CYS A 401 -16.63 -0.78 -7.14
CA CYS A 401 -15.96 -1.10 -5.89
C CYS A 401 -16.89 -1.12 -4.66
N THR A 402 -18.04 -0.45 -4.77
CA THR A 402 -19.02 -0.29 -3.71
C THR A 402 -20.39 -0.69 -4.22
N THR A 403 -21.15 -1.45 -3.42
CA THR A 403 -22.58 -1.64 -3.63
C THR A 403 -23.35 -0.52 -2.92
N LYS A 404 -24.51 -0.12 -3.46
CA LYS A 404 -25.38 0.83 -2.75
C LYS A 404 -25.79 0.25 -1.39
N PRO A 405 -25.86 1.06 -0.31
CA PRO A 405 -26.32 0.58 0.98
C PRO A 405 -27.72 -0.06 0.85
N VAL A 406 -27.90 -1.25 1.42
CA VAL A 406 -29.23 -1.86 1.51
C VAL A 406 -30.05 -1.02 2.50
N VAL A 407 -31.11 -0.36 2.02
CA VAL A 407 -32.06 0.33 2.89
C VAL A 407 -32.79 -0.74 3.70
N VAL A 408 -32.37 -0.94 4.96
CA VAL A 408 -33.13 -1.75 5.91
C VAL A 408 -34.37 -0.94 6.27
N GLN A 409 -35.50 -1.22 5.61
CA GLN A 409 -36.80 -0.75 6.07
C GLN A 409 -37.04 -1.37 7.44
N LEU A 410 -36.92 -0.56 8.50
CA LEU A 410 -37.43 -0.88 9.82
C LEU A 410 -38.94 -1.02 9.69
N ILE A 411 -39.42 -2.25 9.49
CA ILE A 411 -40.84 -2.59 9.61
C ILE A 411 -41.19 -2.42 11.09
N SER A 412 -41.62 -1.21 11.46
CA SER A 412 -42.33 -0.99 12.71
C SER A 412 -43.72 -1.63 12.58
N LYS A 413 -43.82 -2.93 12.91
CA LYS A 413 -45.11 -3.54 13.23
C LYS A 413 -45.55 -3.00 14.59
N ILE A 414 -46.13 -1.80 14.58
CA ILE A 414 -47.03 -1.37 15.64
C ILE A 414 -48.33 -2.15 15.40
N LYS A 415 -48.51 -3.26 16.14
CA LYS A 415 -49.83 -3.87 16.28
C LYS A 415 -50.66 -2.96 17.19
N LYS A 416 -51.74 -2.40 16.65
CA LYS A 416 -52.86 -1.90 17.45
C LYS A 416 -53.69 -3.07 17.96
#